data_AF-A0A2G9R936-F1
#
_entry.id   AF-A0A2G9R936-F1
#
_cell.length_a   1.000
_cell.length_b   1.000
_cell.length_c   1.000
_cell.angle_alpha   90.00
_cell.angle_beta   90.00
_cell.angle_gamma   90.00
#
_symmetry.space_group_name_H-M   'P 1'
#
loop_
_entity.id
_entity.type
_entity.pdbx_description
1 polymer ?
#
loop_
_entity_poly.entity_id
_entity_poly.type
_entity_poly.pdbx_seq_one_letter_code
_entity_poly.pdbx_strand_id
1 'polypeptide(L)'
;MYQSTHIPIPKFPPVDESVTFIGRLCREILRITDPKVTCYIDQMNTWYDMRTHQEVTNSCLFSEIQYSLGTFGLNGLDRLLCFMIVKELQNFLRLYQRMILRDKTVQETLRALQKVVSPLKGIIANSSKIYSSAIAKTPKVWTPYLDSILKVGQMQILRQKIANELNYSCKFDSKHLAAALDNFNDSK
;
A
#
# COMPACT_ATOMS: atom_id res chain seq x y z
N MET A 1 -18.57 29.00 11.04
CA MET A 1 -18.65 27.77 11.85
C MET A 1 -17.82 27.98 13.11
N TYR A 2 -18.39 27.76 14.30
CA TYR A 2 -17.65 27.86 15.57
C TYR A 2 -17.31 26.46 16.08
N GLN A 3 -16.08 26.00 15.83
CA GLN A 3 -15.54 24.82 16.52
C GLN A 3 -14.66 25.28 17.67
N SER A 4 -15.11 25.07 18.90
CA SER A 4 -14.31 25.40 20.09
C SER A 4 -13.08 24.49 20.17
N THR A 5 -11.91 25.10 20.33
CA THR A 5 -10.63 24.41 20.56
C THR A 5 -10.59 23.65 21.90
N HIS A 6 -11.56 23.90 22.78
CA HIS A 6 -11.56 23.44 24.16
C HIS A 6 -12.43 22.19 24.42
N ILE A 7 -13.14 21.69 23.41
CA ILE A 7 -13.92 20.45 23.52
C ILE A 7 -12.99 19.26 23.18
N PRO A 8 -12.61 18.41 24.14
CA PRO A 8 -11.76 17.26 23.87
C PRO A 8 -12.50 16.26 22.97
N ILE A 9 -11.80 15.73 21.96
CA ILE A 9 -12.33 14.70 21.06
C ILE A 9 -12.80 13.50 21.91
N PRO A 10 -14.06 13.03 21.77
CA PRO A 10 -14.59 11.93 22.56
C PRO A 10 -13.70 10.67 22.47
N LYS A 11 -13.11 10.29 23.60
CA LYS A 11 -12.27 9.11 23.73
C LYS A 11 -13.14 7.88 23.95
N PHE A 12 -13.60 7.29 22.86
CA PHE A 12 -14.19 5.95 22.86
C PHE A 12 -13.18 4.91 23.39
N PRO A 13 -13.62 3.82 24.04
CA PRO A 13 -12.73 2.75 24.47
C PRO A 13 -11.96 2.16 23.27
N PRO A 14 -10.67 1.82 23.43
CA PRO A 14 -9.85 1.30 22.33
C PRO A 14 -10.30 -0.12 21.95
N VAL A 15 -10.90 -0.25 20.78
CA VAL A 15 -11.16 -1.55 20.12
C VAL A 15 -9.90 -2.05 19.40
N ASP A 16 -9.04 -1.13 18.98
CA ASP A 16 -7.80 -1.34 18.24
C ASP A 16 -6.77 -0.23 18.59
N GLU A 17 -5.65 -0.19 17.86
CA GLU A 17 -4.66 0.89 17.93
C GLU A 17 -5.18 2.28 17.45
N SER A 18 -6.45 2.45 17.04
CA SER A 18 -6.93 3.69 16.43
C SER A 18 -7.73 4.57 17.39
N VAL A 19 -7.16 5.76 17.67
CA VAL A 19 -7.80 6.82 18.46
C VAL A 19 -9.01 7.44 17.74
N THR A 20 -9.01 7.51 16.40
CA THR A 20 -10.02 8.21 15.60
C THR A 20 -10.87 7.28 14.75
N PHE A 21 -12.07 7.74 14.36
CA PHE A 21 -12.96 7.01 13.43
C PHE A 21 -12.29 6.74 12.08
N ILE A 22 -11.66 7.74 11.46
CA ILE A 22 -10.90 7.58 10.21
C ILE A 22 -9.77 6.54 10.36
N GLY A 23 -9.14 6.45 11.54
CA GLY A 23 -8.15 5.41 11.84
C GLY A 23 -8.74 4.00 11.86
N ARG A 24 -9.94 3.83 12.44
CA ARG A 24 -10.66 2.54 12.45
C ARG A 24 -11.14 2.15 11.06
N LEU A 25 -11.75 3.09 10.33
CA LEU A 25 -12.17 2.89 8.93
C LEU A 25 -10.99 2.47 8.03
N CYS A 26 -9.83 3.12 8.18
CA CYS A 26 -8.61 2.75 7.45
C CYS A 26 -8.14 1.33 7.77
N ARG A 27 -8.08 0.93 9.05
CA ARG A 27 -7.70 -0.45 9.43
C ARG A 27 -8.73 -1.48 8.95
N GLU A 28 -10.01 -1.15 8.91
CA GLU A 28 -11.06 -2.05 8.40
C GLU A 28 -10.98 -2.23 6.88
N ILE A 29 -10.76 -1.15 6.11
CA ILE A 29 -10.47 -1.23 4.66
C ILE A 29 -9.24 -2.10 4.41
N LEU A 30 -8.17 -1.93 5.21
CA LEU A 30 -6.96 -2.75 5.13
C LEU A 30 -7.18 -4.21 5.57
N ARG A 31 -8.18 -4.49 6.42
CA ARG A 31 -8.56 -5.85 6.85
C ARG A 31 -9.31 -6.59 5.74
N ILE A 32 -10.26 -5.94 5.08
CA ILE A 32 -11.03 -6.57 3.99
C ILE A 32 -10.24 -6.67 2.67
N THR A 33 -9.17 -5.89 2.50
CA THR A 33 -8.29 -5.94 1.31
C THR A 33 -6.92 -6.59 1.59
N ASP A 34 -6.79 -7.40 2.66
CA ASP A 34 -5.53 -8.03 3.04
C ASP A 34 -4.99 -8.92 1.88
N PRO A 35 -3.77 -8.66 1.36
CA PRO A 35 -3.18 -9.38 0.25
C PRO A 35 -2.82 -10.85 0.56
N LYS A 36 -3.01 -11.32 1.81
CA LYS A 36 -2.87 -12.73 2.18
C LYS A 36 -4.13 -13.55 1.96
N VAL A 37 -5.29 -12.91 1.80
CA VAL A 37 -6.58 -13.57 1.57
C VAL A 37 -7.35 -13.02 0.36
N THR A 38 -7.05 -11.80 -0.09
CA THR A 38 -7.65 -11.19 -1.29
C THR A 38 -6.65 -10.95 -2.41
N CYS A 39 -7.15 -10.98 -3.64
CA CYS A 39 -6.43 -10.57 -4.85
C CYS A 39 -7.16 -9.38 -5.50
N TYR A 40 -6.41 -8.41 -6.02
CA TYR A 40 -6.94 -7.24 -6.71
C TYR A 40 -6.78 -7.40 -8.23
N ILE A 41 -7.88 -7.23 -8.99
CA ILE A 41 -7.89 -7.35 -10.45
C ILE A 41 -8.12 -5.96 -11.07
N ASP A 42 -7.09 -5.40 -11.69
CA ASP A 42 -7.12 -3.99 -12.13
C ASP A 42 -8.05 -3.74 -13.30
N GLN A 43 -8.22 -4.71 -14.21
CA GLN A 43 -9.19 -4.65 -15.30
C GLN A 43 -10.64 -4.54 -14.81
N MET A 44 -10.92 -4.98 -13.57
CA MET A 44 -12.24 -4.96 -12.94
C MET A 44 -12.37 -3.86 -11.87
N ASN A 45 -11.27 -3.26 -11.43
CA ASN A 45 -11.20 -2.34 -10.26
C ASN A 45 -11.72 -2.97 -8.94
N THR A 46 -11.60 -4.30 -8.80
CA THR A 46 -12.27 -5.08 -7.75
C THR A 46 -11.32 -6.04 -7.03
N TRP A 47 -11.55 -6.22 -5.73
CA TRP A 47 -10.93 -7.21 -4.87
C TRP A 47 -11.79 -8.46 -4.77
N TYR A 48 -11.16 -9.63 -4.89
CA TYR A 48 -11.79 -10.95 -4.78
C TYR A 48 -11.11 -11.79 -3.70
N ASP A 49 -11.88 -12.59 -2.96
CA ASP A 49 -11.34 -13.58 -2.02
C ASP A 49 -10.65 -14.73 -2.79
N MET A 50 -9.42 -15.07 -2.40
CA MET A 50 -8.59 -16.03 -3.12
C MET A 50 -9.05 -17.49 -2.98
N ARG A 51 -9.97 -17.80 -2.04
CA ARG A 51 -10.48 -19.15 -1.77
C ARG A 51 -11.89 -19.38 -2.30
N THR A 52 -12.76 -18.37 -2.29
CA THR A 52 -14.15 -18.46 -2.78
C THR A 52 -14.34 -17.83 -4.16
N HIS A 53 -13.38 -17.03 -4.63
CA HIS A 53 -13.47 -16.20 -5.84
C HIS A 53 -14.66 -15.21 -5.84
N GLN A 54 -15.24 -14.94 -4.66
CA GLN A 54 -16.30 -13.96 -4.51
C GLN A 54 -15.73 -12.55 -4.42
N GLU A 55 -16.49 -11.58 -4.91
CA GLU A 55 -16.21 -10.16 -4.76
C GLU A 55 -16.25 -9.75 -3.28
N VAL A 56 -15.22 -9.02 -2.83
CA VAL A 56 -15.09 -8.52 -1.46
C VAL A 56 -15.37 -7.02 -1.40
N THR A 57 -14.81 -6.26 -2.35
CA THR A 57 -15.09 -4.83 -2.52
C THR A 57 -14.61 -4.31 -3.87
N ASN A 58 -15.19 -3.20 -4.35
CA ASN A 58 -14.96 -2.61 -5.67
C ASN A 58 -14.77 -1.08 -5.56
N SER A 59 -14.70 -0.37 -6.68
CA SER A 59 -14.52 1.10 -6.71
C SER A 59 -15.59 1.89 -5.94
N CYS A 60 -16.84 1.43 -5.90
CA CYS A 60 -17.95 2.13 -5.25
C CYS A 60 -17.74 2.31 -3.74
N LEU A 61 -16.87 1.51 -3.10
CA LEU A 61 -16.47 1.72 -1.70
C LEU A 61 -16.01 3.17 -1.45
N PHE A 62 -15.25 3.75 -2.37
CA PHE A 62 -14.73 5.10 -2.21
C PHE A 62 -15.79 6.17 -2.48
N SER A 63 -16.72 5.91 -3.41
CA SER A 63 -17.91 6.74 -3.66
C SER A 63 -18.82 6.79 -2.44
N GLU A 64 -19.14 5.65 -1.82
CA GLU A 64 -19.95 5.56 -0.60
C GLU A 64 -19.29 6.25 0.59
N ILE A 65 -17.96 6.10 0.75
CA ILE A 65 -17.18 6.82 1.77
C ILE A 65 -17.20 8.33 1.50
N GLN A 66 -17.11 8.78 0.24
CA GLN A 66 -17.16 10.20 -0.08
C GLN A 66 -18.56 10.79 0.11
N TYR A 67 -19.61 10.06 -0.25
CA TYR A 67 -21.00 10.44 0.02
C TYR A 67 -21.24 10.59 1.53
N SER A 68 -20.71 9.65 2.33
CA SER A 68 -20.89 9.62 3.79
C SER A 68 -20.04 10.63 4.57
N LEU A 69 -18.81 10.92 4.12
CA LEU A 69 -17.81 11.70 4.88
C LEU A 69 -17.27 12.95 4.15
N GLY A 70 -17.72 13.19 2.93
CA GLY A 70 -17.20 14.22 2.03
C GLY A 70 -15.79 13.95 1.53
N THR A 71 -15.32 14.84 0.63
CA THR A 71 -13.94 14.84 0.10
C THR A 71 -12.88 14.95 1.21
N PHE A 72 -13.20 15.62 2.32
CA PHE A 72 -12.34 15.69 3.52
C PHE A 72 -12.11 14.33 4.18
N GLY A 73 -13.12 13.45 4.19
CA GLY A 73 -13.00 12.07 4.70
C GLY A 73 -12.01 11.24 3.87
N LEU A 74 -12.17 11.27 2.54
CA LEU A 74 -11.23 10.62 1.61
C LEU A 74 -9.82 11.21 1.71
N ASN A 75 -9.66 12.54 1.81
CA ASN A 75 -8.34 13.16 1.98
C ASN A 75 -7.69 12.76 3.31
N GLY A 76 -8.47 12.58 4.37
CA GLY A 76 -8.02 12.04 5.66
C GLY A 76 -7.50 10.60 5.55
N LEU A 77 -8.20 9.75 4.78
CA LEU A 77 -7.76 8.38 4.50
C LEU A 77 -6.48 8.35 3.66
N ASP A 78 -6.38 9.14 2.59
CA ASP A 78 -5.16 9.21 1.76
C ASP A 78 -3.93 9.63 2.58
N ARG A 79 -4.05 10.70 3.40
CA ARG A 79 -2.98 11.16 4.28
C ARG A 79 -2.58 10.08 5.29
N LEU A 80 -3.55 9.37 5.89
CA LEU A 80 -3.27 8.30 6.83
C LEU A 80 -2.54 7.12 6.16
N LEU A 81 -3.00 6.67 4.99
CA LEU A 81 -2.33 5.64 4.20
C LEU A 81 -0.92 6.08 3.78
N CYS A 82 -0.71 7.37 3.45
CA CYS A 82 0.61 7.93 3.17
C CYS A 82 1.56 7.77 4.37
N PHE A 83 1.12 8.16 5.58
CA PHE A 83 1.93 7.98 6.79
C PHE A 83 2.15 6.50 7.15
N MET A 84 1.20 5.62 6.86
CA MET A 84 1.35 4.17 7.06
C MET A 84 2.35 3.54 6.07
N ILE A 85 2.37 3.97 4.81
CA ILE A 85 3.42 3.61 3.84
C ILE A 85 4.79 4.06 4.35
N VAL A 86 4.93 5.31 4.82
CA VAL A 86 6.20 5.81 5.38
C VAL A 86 6.65 4.98 6.59
N LYS A 87 5.72 4.64 7.50
CA LYS A 87 6.01 3.76 8.66
C LYS A 87 6.50 2.38 8.22
N GLU A 88 5.87 1.77 7.22
CA GLU A 88 6.23 0.43 6.75
C GLU A 88 7.53 0.42 5.92
N LEU A 89 7.81 1.46 5.13
CA LEU A 89 9.11 1.65 4.47
C LEU A 89 10.25 1.82 5.49
N GLN A 90 10.00 2.52 6.61
CA GLN A 90 10.96 2.58 7.72
C GLN A 90 11.13 1.22 8.44
N ASN A 91 10.05 0.42 8.58
CA ASN A 91 10.14 -0.95 9.08
C ASN A 91 10.99 -1.81 8.15
N PHE A 92 10.75 -1.74 6.85
CA PHE A 92 11.49 -2.43 5.81
C PHE A 92 12.98 -2.09 5.84
N LEU A 93 13.35 -0.81 5.97
CA LEU A 93 14.76 -0.40 6.11
C LEU A 93 15.41 -0.98 7.38
N ARG A 94 14.70 -1.02 8.51
CA ARG A 94 15.19 -1.68 9.74
C ARG A 94 15.36 -3.20 9.57
N LEU A 95 14.43 -3.85 8.86
CA LEU A 95 14.52 -5.27 8.51
C LEU A 95 15.71 -5.54 7.57
N TYR A 96 15.87 -4.75 6.50
CA TYR A 96 16.99 -4.84 5.56
C TYR A 96 18.35 -4.69 6.27
N GLN A 97 18.49 -3.69 7.15
CA GLN A 97 19.68 -3.50 7.97
C GLN A 97 19.97 -4.72 8.87
N ARG A 98 18.95 -5.27 9.54
CA ARG A 98 19.10 -6.42 10.46
C ARG A 98 19.38 -7.74 9.76
N MET A 99 18.69 -8.01 8.66
CA MET A 99 18.61 -9.34 8.03
C MET A 99 19.62 -9.53 6.88
N ILE A 100 20.09 -8.43 6.29
CA ILE A 100 21.04 -8.44 5.16
C ILE A 100 22.33 -7.71 5.56
N LEU A 101 22.29 -6.42 5.92
CA LEU A 101 23.53 -5.64 6.14
C LEU A 101 24.35 -6.06 7.37
N ARG A 102 23.71 -6.68 8.38
CA ARG A 102 24.40 -7.25 9.55
C ARG A 102 24.77 -8.73 9.40
N ASP A 103 24.36 -9.40 8.32
CA ASP A 103 24.62 -10.82 8.09
C ASP A 103 25.63 -11.03 6.95
N LYS A 104 26.82 -11.54 7.31
CA LYS A 104 27.90 -11.80 6.35
C LYS A 104 27.55 -12.95 5.39
N THR A 105 26.95 -14.04 5.88
CA THR A 105 26.60 -15.22 5.09
C THR A 105 25.55 -14.89 4.03
N VAL A 106 24.56 -14.05 4.35
CA VAL A 106 23.58 -13.52 3.40
C VAL A 106 24.26 -12.63 2.37
N GLN A 107 25.14 -11.71 2.79
CA GLN A 107 25.89 -10.84 1.85
C GLN A 107 26.81 -11.63 0.91
N GLU A 108 27.54 -12.62 1.41
CA GLU A 108 28.41 -13.49 0.63
C GLU A 108 27.60 -14.33 -0.36
N THR A 109 26.45 -14.86 0.05
CA THR A 109 25.52 -15.57 -0.83
C THR A 109 24.98 -14.67 -1.94
N LEU A 110 24.54 -13.45 -1.61
CA LEU A 110 24.02 -12.50 -2.59
C LEU A 110 25.12 -11.98 -3.54
N ARG A 111 26.34 -11.75 -3.06
CA ARG A 111 27.51 -11.39 -3.90
C ARG A 111 27.93 -12.55 -4.81
N ALA A 112 27.86 -13.79 -4.33
CA ALA A 112 28.12 -14.98 -5.16
C ALA A 112 27.05 -15.13 -6.26
N LEU A 113 25.77 -14.96 -5.92
CA LEU A 113 24.67 -14.95 -6.89
C LEU A 113 24.86 -13.83 -7.93
N GLN A 114 25.18 -12.60 -7.50
CA GLN A 114 25.43 -11.47 -8.39
C GLN A 114 26.56 -11.75 -9.41
N LYS A 115 27.63 -12.44 -9.00
CA LYS A 115 28.71 -12.86 -9.92
C LYS A 115 28.23 -13.87 -10.97
N VAL A 116 27.38 -14.82 -10.58
CA VAL A 116 26.87 -15.89 -11.46
C VAL A 116 25.75 -15.43 -12.39
N VAL A 117 24.99 -14.41 -11.97
CA VAL A 117 23.90 -13.77 -12.75
C VAL A 117 24.45 -12.63 -13.64
N SER A 118 25.76 -12.34 -13.59
CA SER A 118 26.41 -11.35 -14.46
C SER A 118 27.08 -12.02 -15.67
N PRO A 119 26.87 -11.53 -16.91
CA PRO A 119 26.05 -10.38 -17.29
C PRO A 119 24.54 -10.69 -17.22
N LEU A 120 23.73 -9.69 -16.83
CA LEU A 120 22.27 -9.81 -16.62
C LEU A 120 21.44 -10.26 -17.84
N LYS A 121 22.04 -10.31 -19.03
CA LYS A 121 21.43 -10.76 -20.30
C LYS A 121 21.98 -12.12 -20.78
N GLY A 122 22.83 -12.77 -20.01
CA GLY A 122 23.42 -14.07 -20.34
C GLY A 122 22.56 -15.26 -19.91
N ILE A 123 22.78 -16.42 -20.55
CA ILE A 123 22.15 -17.69 -20.15
C ILE A 123 22.92 -18.29 -18.97
N ILE A 124 22.25 -18.44 -17.82
CA ILE A 124 22.85 -19.01 -16.61
C ILE A 124 22.80 -20.54 -16.68
N ALA A 125 23.94 -21.17 -16.95
CA ALA A 125 24.07 -22.63 -16.90
C ALA A 125 23.71 -23.17 -15.50
N ASN A 126 22.89 -24.22 -15.43
CA ASN A 126 22.38 -24.80 -14.17
C ASN A 126 21.56 -23.83 -13.29
N SER A 127 20.89 -22.83 -13.89
CA SER A 127 20.06 -21.80 -13.23
C SER A 127 19.21 -22.30 -12.05
N SER A 128 18.43 -23.37 -12.22
CA SER A 128 17.59 -23.97 -11.18
C SER A 128 18.39 -24.30 -9.90
N LYS A 129 19.52 -25.01 -10.03
CA LYS A 129 20.38 -25.38 -8.91
C LYS A 129 20.99 -24.15 -8.22
N ILE A 130 21.33 -23.11 -8.97
CA ILE A 130 21.89 -21.85 -8.46
C ILE A 130 20.84 -21.09 -7.65
N TYR A 131 19.64 -20.88 -8.20
CA TYR A 131 18.57 -20.16 -7.53
C TYR A 131 18.06 -20.90 -6.29
N SER A 132 17.83 -22.23 -6.37
CA SER A 132 17.45 -23.03 -5.20
C SER A 132 18.51 -22.98 -4.09
N SER A 133 19.81 -23.03 -4.44
CA SER A 133 20.92 -22.92 -3.48
C SER A 133 20.98 -21.53 -2.82
N ALA A 134 20.71 -20.45 -3.57
CA ALA A 134 20.64 -19.11 -3.00
C ALA A 134 19.43 -18.95 -2.06
N ILE A 135 18.23 -19.37 -2.49
CA ILE A 135 16.99 -19.29 -1.71
C ILE A 135 17.13 -20.07 -0.38
N ALA A 136 17.67 -21.28 -0.42
CA ALA A 136 17.90 -22.13 0.75
C ALA A 136 18.93 -21.55 1.74
N LYS A 137 19.81 -20.63 1.31
CA LYS A 137 20.78 -19.93 2.16
C LYS A 137 20.27 -18.59 2.71
N THR A 138 19.23 -18.01 2.12
CA THR A 138 18.62 -16.74 2.57
C THR A 138 17.15 -16.84 3.02
N PRO A 139 16.64 -17.97 3.58
CA PRO A 139 15.19 -18.19 3.76
C PRO A 139 14.54 -17.13 4.66
N LYS A 140 15.27 -16.64 5.68
CA LYS A 140 14.84 -15.58 6.60
C LYS A 140 14.65 -14.19 5.97
N VAL A 141 15.05 -13.99 4.72
CA VAL A 141 14.89 -12.72 4.00
C VAL A 141 13.52 -12.64 3.32
N TRP A 142 13.06 -13.74 2.71
CA TRP A 142 11.99 -13.69 1.71
C TRP A 142 10.60 -13.40 2.30
N THR A 143 10.18 -14.08 3.35
CA THR A 143 8.84 -13.85 3.94
C THR A 143 8.69 -12.43 4.51
N PRO A 144 9.63 -11.88 5.31
CA PRO A 144 9.52 -10.50 5.77
C PRO A 144 9.59 -9.45 4.65
N TYR A 145 10.39 -9.70 3.60
CA TYR A 145 10.48 -8.86 2.41
C TYR A 145 9.14 -8.81 1.65
N LEU A 146 8.53 -9.99 1.42
CA LEU A 146 7.24 -10.12 0.76
C LEU A 146 6.12 -9.47 1.59
N ASP A 147 6.05 -9.74 2.89
CA ASP A 147 5.03 -9.17 3.79
C ASP A 147 5.01 -7.64 3.79
N SER A 148 6.19 -6.98 3.83
CA SER A 148 6.25 -5.51 3.79
C SER A 148 5.93 -4.95 2.39
N ILE A 149 6.34 -5.62 1.31
CA ILE A 149 6.02 -5.16 -0.05
C ILE A 149 4.54 -5.32 -0.37
N LEU A 150 3.91 -6.43 0.02
CA LEU A 150 2.47 -6.64 -0.18
C LEU A 150 1.64 -5.58 0.55
N LYS A 151 2.00 -5.22 1.79
CA LYS A 151 1.35 -4.12 2.53
C LYS A 151 1.54 -2.76 1.85
N VAL A 152 2.75 -2.45 1.37
CA VAL A 152 3.00 -1.19 0.65
C VAL A 152 2.21 -1.13 -0.65
N GLY A 153 2.17 -2.23 -1.43
CA GLY A 153 1.37 -2.35 -2.64
C GLY A 153 -0.13 -2.20 -2.39
N GLN A 154 -0.68 -2.89 -1.38
CA GLN A 154 -2.06 -2.75 -0.93
C GLN A 154 -2.39 -1.27 -0.63
N MET A 155 -1.58 -0.61 0.21
CA MET A 155 -1.80 0.80 0.55
C MET A 155 -1.66 1.72 -0.68
N GLN A 156 -0.77 1.42 -1.63
CA GLN A 156 -0.62 2.18 -2.87
C GLN A 156 -1.84 2.05 -3.79
N ILE A 157 -2.40 0.85 -3.97
CA ILE A 157 -3.63 0.62 -4.77
C ILE A 157 -4.80 1.38 -4.13
N LEU A 158 -4.98 1.27 -2.81
CA LEU A 158 -6.04 1.99 -2.09
C LEU A 158 -5.92 3.51 -2.29
N ARG A 159 -4.72 4.09 -2.16
CA ARG A 159 -4.48 5.52 -2.44
C ARG A 159 -4.76 5.90 -3.89
N GLN A 160 -4.41 5.04 -4.85
CA GLN A 160 -4.73 5.27 -6.27
C GLN A 160 -6.24 5.34 -6.51
N LYS A 161 -7.04 4.46 -5.87
CA LYS A 161 -8.50 4.50 -6.04
C LYS A 161 -9.14 5.71 -5.31
N ILE A 162 -8.63 6.11 -4.15
CA ILE A 162 -9.02 7.38 -3.50
C ILE A 162 -8.70 8.59 -4.40
N ALA A 163 -7.53 8.62 -5.02
CA ALA A 163 -7.12 9.69 -5.93
C ALA A 163 -7.98 9.72 -7.21
N ASN A 164 -8.33 8.57 -7.77
CA ASN A 164 -9.23 8.46 -8.91
C ASN A 164 -10.63 8.99 -8.58
N GLU A 165 -11.20 8.63 -7.42
CA GLU A 165 -12.52 9.09 -6.99
C GLU A 165 -12.56 10.61 -6.78
N LEU A 166 -11.58 11.15 -6.04
CA LEU A 166 -11.45 12.60 -5.82
C LEU A 166 -11.30 13.38 -7.14
N ASN A 167 -10.60 12.83 -8.13
CA ASN A 167 -10.45 13.42 -9.46
C ASN A 167 -11.76 13.35 -10.25
N TYR A 168 -12.45 12.20 -10.23
CA TYR A 168 -13.75 12.00 -10.88
C TYR A 168 -14.78 13.01 -10.37
N SER A 169 -14.97 13.12 -9.04
CA SER A 169 -15.92 14.08 -8.47
C SER A 169 -15.51 15.54 -8.69
N CYS A 170 -14.22 15.87 -8.60
CA CYS A 170 -13.73 17.21 -8.95
C CYS A 170 -14.09 17.59 -10.40
N LYS A 171 -13.95 16.64 -11.34
CA LYS A 171 -14.32 16.82 -12.76
C LYS A 171 -15.82 16.71 -13.03
N PHE A 172 -16.62 16.22 -12.09
CA PHE A 172 -18.07 16.23 -12.17
C PHE A 172 -18.68 17.53 -11.62
N ASP A 173 -18.34 17.88 -10.37
CA ASP A 173 -18.91 18.98 -9.59
C ASP A 173 -18.24 20.33 -9.86
N SER A 174 -16.92 20.35 -10.10
CA SER A 174 -16.07 21.56 -10.10
C SER A 174 -15.36 21.81 -11.44
N LYS A 175 -16.00 21.42 -12.55
CA LYS A 175 -15.48 21.47 -13.94
C LYS A 175 -14.63 22.69 -14.29
N HIS A 176 -15.11 23.90 -14.02
CA HIS A 176 -14.39 25.13 -14.35
C HIS A 176 -13.11 25.34 -13.51
N LEU A 177 -13.14 24.95 -12.23
CA LEU A 177 -11.97 25.02 -11.35
C LEU A 177 -10.95 23.93 -11.69
N ALA A 178 -11.42 22.72 -12.01
CA ALA A 178 -10.58 21.63 -12.49
C ALA A 178 -9.85 22.03 -13.79
N ALA A 179 -10.58 22.56 -14.79
CA ALA A 179 -9.98 23.03 -16.04
C ALA A 179 -8.99 24.20 -15.84
N ALA A 180 -9.29 25.14 -14.93
CA ALA A 180 -8.37 26.22 -14.60
C ALA A 180 -7.08 25.72 -13.91
N LEU A 181 -7.19 24.69 -13.07
CA LEU A 181 -6.05 24.07 -12.38
C LEU A 181 -5.21 23.22 -13.32
N ASP A 182 -5.84 22.40 -14.18
CA ASP A 182 -5.16 21.59 -15.21
C ASP A 182 -4.37 22.53 -16.15
N ASN A 183 -5.00 23.58 -16.70
CA ASN A 183 -4.34 24.59 -17.54
C ASN A 183 -3.15 25.29 -16.85
N PHE A 184 -3.20 25.51 -15.53
CA PHE A 184 -2.13 26.14 -14.76
C PHE A 184 -0.97 25.18 -14.44
N ASN A 185 -1.25 23.87 -14.31
CA ASN A 185 -0.22 22.86 -14.15
C ASN A 185 0.53 22.63 -15.46
N ASP A 186 -0.18 22.61 -16.59
CA ASP A 186 0.38 22.38 -17.93
C ASP A 186 1.09 23.60 -18.54
N SER A 187 0.94 24.80 -17.94
CA SER A 187 1.62 26.03 -18.41
C SER A 187 3.07 26.17 -17.90
N LYS A 188 3.88 25.11 -18.00
CA LYS A 188 5.26 25.06 -17.47
C LYS A 188 6.25 24.31 -18.36
#